data_AF-A0A1Q7W4T2-F1
#
_entry.id   AF-A0A1Q7W4T2-F1
#
_cell.length_a   1.000
_cell.length_b   1.000
_cell.length_c   1.000
_cell.angle_alpha   90.00
_cell.angle_beta   90.00
_cell.angle_gamma   90.00
#
_symmetry.space_group_name_H-M   'P 1'
#
loop_
_entity.id
_entity.type
_entity.pdbx_description
1 polymer ?
#
loop_
_entity_poly.entity_id
_entity_poly.type
_entity_poly.pdbx_seq_one_letter_code
_entity_poly.pdbx_strand_id
1 'polypeptide(L)' 'MDGVDTVAFPDLLMTTSRTPDRVVRETVAALFAHPEVIGRVPTGQLLNRAEAIFTEPVPLHEAALEYFREEKIATG' A
#
# COMPACT_ATOMS: atom_id res chain seq x y z
N MET A 1 -17.35 4.61 26.06
CA MET A 1 -17.18 3.27 25.49
C MET A 1 -15.87 2.78 26.06
N ASP A 2 -15.91 1.84 27.00
CA ASP A 2 -14.69 1.31 27.58
C ASP A 2 -14.04 0.42 26.52
N GLY A 3 -12.89 0.86 26.01
CA GLY A 3 -12.11 0.12 25.03
C GLY A 3 -11.51 -1.14 25.66
N VAL A 4 -11.29 -2.16 24.85
CA VAL A 4 -10.49 -3.33 25.25
C VAL A 4 -9.06 -3.08 24.81
N ASP A 5 -8.12 -3.12 25.75
CA ASP A 5 -6.70 -3.07 25.42
C ASP A 5 -6.34 -4.28 24.57
N THR A 6 -5.78 -4.01 23.40
CA THR A 6 -5.42 -5.02 22.40
C THR A 6 -4.22 -4.55 21.59
N VAL A 7 -3.68 -5.45 20.76
CA VAL A 7 -2.63 -5.17 19.80
C VAL A 7 -3.18 -5.25 18.38
N ALA A 8 -2.72 -4.36 17.51
CA ALA A 8 -3.04 -4.35 16.09
C ALA A 8 -1.78 -4.67 15.27
N PHE A 9 -1.99 -5.35 14.14
CA PHE A 9 -0.96 -5.64 13.15
C PHE A 9 -1.34 -5.01 11.81
N PRO A 10 -0.36 -4.58 10.99
CA PRO A 10 -0.64 -4.04 9.67
C PRO A 10 -1.12 -5.14 8.71
N ASP A 11 -2.13 -4.79 7.89
CA ASP A 11 -2.54 -5.62 6.76
C ASP A 11 -1.62 -5.33 5.56
N LEU A 12 -0.82 -6.33 5.17
CA LEU A 12 0.13 -6.19 4.05
C LEU A 12 -0.37 -6.95 2.81
N LEU A 13 -0.37 -6.28 1.66
CA LEU A 13 -0.49 -6.95 0.36
C LEU A 13 0.89 -7.43 -0.09
N MET A 14 1.11 -8.74 -0.02
CA MET A 14 2.42 -9.34 -0.30
C MET A 14 2.48 -9.98 -1.68
N THR A 15 3.69 -10.01 -2.24
CA THR A 15 4.01 -10.65 -3.50
C THR A 15 5.42 -11.25 -3.44
N THR A 16 5.86 -11.96 -4.47
CA THR A 16 7.23 -12.49 -4.53
C THR A 16 8.16 -11.57 -5.31
N SER A 17 9.46 -11.67 -5.09
CA SER A 17 10.47 -10.98 -5.92
C SER A 17 10.52 -11.42 -7.38
N ARG A 18 9.79 -12.49 -7.74
CA ARG A 18 9.67 -12.96 -9.13
C ARG A 18 8.46 -12.36 -9.85
N THR A 19 7.62 -11.60 -9.14
CA THR A 19 6.46 -10.97 -9.74
C THR A 19 6.93 -9.91 -10.73
N PRO A 20 6.46 -9.92 -11.99
CA PRO A 20 6.94 -8.95 -12.98
C PRO A 20 6.71 -7.51 -12.51
N ASP A 21 7.72 -6.65 -12.65
CA ASP A 21 7.67 -5.25 -12.22
C ASP A 21 6.44 -4.49 -12.71
N ARG A 22 6.06 -4.76 -13.97
CA ARG A 22 4.86 -4.20 -14.58
C ARG A 22 3.61 -4.53 -13.79
N VAL A 23 3.43 -5.79 -13.38
CA VAL A 23 2.26 -6.23 -12.61
C VAL A 23 2.25 -5.54 -11.25
N VAL A 24 3.40 -5.42 -10.59
CA VAL A 24 3.51 -4.71 -9.31
C VAL A 24 3.14 -3.24 -9.46
N ARG A 25 3.74 -2.52 -10.41
CA ARG A 25 3.46 -1.10 -10.66
C ARG A 25 1.99 -0.85 -11.01
N GLU A 26 1.44 -1.63 -11.94
CA GLU A 26 0.02 -1.49 -12.34
C GLU A 26 -0.92 -1.79 -11.16
N THR A 27 -0.60 -2.79 -10.33
CA THR A 27 -1.40 -3.11 -9.14
C THR A 27 -1.37 -1.96 -8.14
N VAL A 28 -0.19 -1.45 -7.79
CA VAL A 28 -0.06 -0.35 -6.82
C VAL A 28 -0.75 0.92 -7.34
N ALA A 29 -0.57 1.26 -8.62
CA ALA A 29 -1.27 2.38 -9.25
C ALA A 29 -2.80 2.21 -9.18
N ALA A 30 -3.31 1.02 -9.49
CA ALA A 30 -4.75 0.75 -9.47
C ALA A 30 -5.37 0.89 -8.06
N LEU A 31 -4.64 0.51 -7.00
CA LEU A 31 -5.10 0.67 -5.61
C LEU A 31 -5.41 2.13 -5.28
N PHE A 32 -4.64 3.08 -5.81
CA PHE A 32 -4.82 4.50 -5.52
C PHE A 32 -5.60 5.27 -6.58
N ALA A 33 -5.79 4.69 -7.76
CA ALA A 33 -6.60 5.29 -8.83
C ALA A 33 -8.11 5.16 -8.55
N HIS A 34 -8.53 4.17 -7.76
CA HIS A 34 -9.93 3.82 -7.53
C HIS A 34 -10.30 3.76 -6.03
N PRO A 35 -10.18 4.87 -5.27
CA PRO A 35 -10.50 4.89 -3.84
C PRO A 35 -11.97 4.51 -3.57
N GLU A 36 -12.88 4.74 -4.51
CA GLU A 36 -14.30 4.35 -4.43
C GLU A 36 -14.54 2.83 -4.47
N VAL A 37 -13.59 2.07 -5.02
CA VAL A 37 -13.64 0.60 -5.06
C VAL A 37 -12.98 0.06 -3.79
N ILE A 38 -11.79 0.56 -3.46
CA ILE A 38 -11.03 0.12 -2.28
C ILE A 38 -11.76 0.48 -0.98
N GLY A 39 -12.36 1.67 -0.90
CA GLY A 39 -13.10 2.14 0.28
C GLY A 39 -14.42 1.40 0.57
N ARG A 40 -14.82 0.42 -0.27
CA ARG A 40 -15.98 -0.45 -0.02
C ARG A 40 -15.75 -1.43 1.11
N VAL A 41 -14.49 -1.71 1.45
CA VAL A 41 -14.11 -2.49 2.63
C VAL A 41 -13.57 -1.55 3.71
N PRO A 42 -13.91 -1.74 5.01
CA PRO A 42 -13.48 -0.83 6.07
C PRO A 42 -11.98 -0.56 6.11
N THR A 43 -11.14 -1.59 6.01
CA THR A 43 -9.68 -1.44 5.98
C THR A 43 -9.20 -0.61 4.79
N GLY A 44 -9.87 -0.71 3.64
CA GLY A 44 -9.51 0.05 2.45
C GLY A 44 -9.71 1.56 2.61
N GLN A 45 -10.56 2.00 3.52
CA GLN A 45 -10.73 3.41 3.87
C GLN A 45 -9.51 3.99 4.59
N LEU A 46 -8.69 3.12 5.20
CA LEU A 46 -7.46 3.48 5.88
C LEU A 46 -6.25 3.51 4.94
N LEU A 47 -6.41 3.08 3.68
CA LEU A 47 -5.31 3.03 2.73
C LEU A 47 -4.85 4.45 2.37
N ASN A 48 -3.67 4.81 2.84
CA ASN A 48 -3.03 6.10 2.59
C ASN A 48 -1.74 5.92 1.80
N ARG A 49 -1.60 6.63 0.68
CA ARG A 49 -0.42 6.56 -0.20
C ARG A 49 0.86 6.96 0.52
N ALA A 50 0.81 7.93 1.44
CA ALA A 50 1.98 8.39 2.18
C ALA A 50 2.50 7.36 3.20
N GLU A 51 1.63 6.49 3.68
CA GLU A 51 1.96 5.49 4.71
C GLU A 51 2.22 4.11 4.10
N ALA A 52 1.65 3.80 2.93
CA ALA A 52 1.75 2.50 2.28
C ALA A 52 3.18 2.09 1.86
N ILE A 53 4.14 3.02 1.87
CA ILE A 53 5.57 2.72 1.62
C ILE A 53 6.24 2.03 2.83
N PHE A 54 5.68 2.17 4.04
CA PHE A 54 6.26 1.62 5.26
C PHE A 54 5.79 0.19 5.48
N THR A 55 6.59 -0.79 5.05
CA THR A 55 6.25 -2.22 5.10
C THR A 55 7.11 -3.05 6.04
N GLU A 56 7.96 -2.42 6.86
CA GLU A 56 8.86 -3.13 7.76
C GLU A 56 8.09 -4.09 8.69
N PRO A 57 8.63 -5.30 8.95
CA PRO A 57 9.96 -5.78 8.57
C PRO A 57 10.04 -6.43 7.17
N VAL A 58 8.96 -6.39 6.39
CA VAL A 58 8.92 -7.00 5.05
C VAL A 58 9.48 -6.00 4.03
N PRO A 59 10.52 -6.35 3.25
CA PRO A 59 11.06 -5.45 2.26
C PRO A 59 10.04 -5.17 1.15
N LEU A 60 9.96 -3.92 0.74
CA LEU A 60 9.11 -3.50 -0.37
C LEU A 60 9.69 -4.00 -1.70
N HIS A 61 8.82 -4.40 -2.63
CA HIS A 61 9.23 -4.76 -3.98
C HIS A 61 9.86 -3.55 -4.69
N GLU A 62 10.95 -3.72 -5.44
CA GLU A 62 11.70 -2.61 -6.06
C GLU A 62 10.81 -1.75 -6.95
N ALA A 63 10.03 -2.38 -7.82
CA ALA A 63 9.07 -1.68 -8.69
C ALA A 63 7.99 -0.87 -7.91
N ALA A 64 7.59 -1.28 -6.70
CA ALA A 64 6.67 -0.51 -5.87
C ALA A 64 7.38 0.68 -5.20
N LEU A 65 8.64 0.49 -4.77
CA LEU A 65 9.47 1.58 -4.24
C LEU A 65 9.68 2.67 -5.29
N GLU A 66 9.94 2.29 -6.53
CA GLU A 66 10.07 3.25 -7.63
C GLU A 66 8.78 4.03 -7.87
N TYR A 67 7.61 3.37 -7.88
CA TYR A 67 6.32 4.04 -7.97
C TYR A 67 6.15 5.12 -6.89
N PHE A 68 6.41 4.80 -5.61
CA PHE A 68 6.27 5.77 -4.53
C PHE A 68 7.28 6.93 -4.63
N ARG A 69 8.48 6.67 -5.14
CA ARG A 69 9.51 7.70 -5.39
C ARG A 69 9.11 8.67 -6.50
N GLU A 70 8.61 8.14 -7.62
CA GLU A 70 8.14 8.92 -8.78
C GLU A 70 6.98 9.84 -8.38
N GLU A 71 6.01 9.32 -7.65
CA GLU A 71 4.86 10.09 -7.14
C GLU A 71 5.27 11.23 -6.19
N LYS A 72 6.25 10.98 -5.31
CA LYS A 72 6.78 12.02 -4.40
C LYS A 72 7.43 13.18 -5.17
N ILE A 73 8.05 12.89 -6.31
CA ILE A 73 8.65 13.92 -7.20
C ILE A 73 7.56 14.67 -7.97
N ALA A 74 6.51 13.98 -8.43
CA ALA A 74 5.42 14.58 -9.20
C ALA A 74 4.52 15.55 -8.39
N THR A 75 4.49 15.39 -7.06
CA THR A 75 3.63 16.17 -6.15
C THR A 75 4.38 17.28 -5.40
N GLY A 76 5.70 17.40 -5.58
CA GLY A 76 6.56 18.43 -4.95
C GLY A 76 6.87 19.58 -5.88
#